data_AF-A8LSI8-F1
#
_entry.id   AF-A8LSI8-F1
#
_cell.length_a   1.000
_cell.length_b   1.000
_cell.length_c   1.000
_cell.angle_alpha   90.00
_cell.angle_beta   90.00
_cell.angle_gamma   90.00
#
_symmetry.space_group_name_H-M   'P 1'
#
loop_
_entity.id
_entity.type
_entity.pdbx_description
1 polymer ?
#
loop_
_entity_poly.entity_id
_entity_poly.type
_entity_poly.pdbx_seq_one_letter_code
_entity_poly.pdbx_strand_id
1 'polypeptide(L)'
;MSKTLTRSVALLVLAPVLTACGGGGGSGSATPFTSFNDLPETGTVELQGQARTARFAVDPVTGQLSLSNLSDTEDSTLRLTTANGLIPRVAIRAPDSAVAFDLDQGATVQVDGPVVFFESDDGRRFALLLDGGRGGPFEYQTLGAWLDGFGAERGTLGAGAYGARTPSARLPTGQVATYVGEGAGFARRADGEGYLTVSAIEVTTDFRQAEILSTQTQAISLATSDTIPAPELDFDGSGPVSGGGFTAAVSGPGSAGEAQGVFHGPNAEEVAGTYSLSGPGGVAHIGAFGGN
;
A
#
# COMPACT_ATOMS: atom_id res chain seq x y z
N MET A 1 15.01 12.23 -33.09
CA MET A 1 16.09 11.25 -32.91
C MET A 1 15.69 10.31 -31.79
N SER A 2 15.11 9.16 -32.16
CA SER A 2 14.59 8.16 -31.22
C SER A 2 15.75 7.32 -30.70
N LYS A 3 15.96 7.30 -29.38
CA LYS A 3 16.92 6.41 -28.72
C LYS A 3 16.15 5.16 -28.29
N THR A 4 16.22 4.13 -29.12
CA THR A 4 15.77 2.78 -28.78
C THR A 4 16.70 2.22 -27.70
N LEU A 5 16.20 2.01 -26.47
CA LEU A 5 16.92 1.29 -25.42
C LEU A 5 16.79 -0.22 -25.68
N THR A 6 17.87 -0.81 -26.18
CA THR A 6 18.02 -2.26 -26.29
C THR A 6 18.43 -2.82 -24.93
N ARG A 7 17.52 -3.46 -24.20
CA ARG A 7 17.86 -4.32 -23.07
C ARG A 7 17.97 -5.76 -23.56
N SER A 8 19.20 -6.23 -23.74
CA SER A 8 19.52 -7.64 -23.97
C SER A 8 19.69 -8.33 -22.62
N VAL A 9 18.73 -9.18 -22.24
CA VAL A 9 18.94 -10.22 -21.21
C VAL A 9 18.68 -11.55 -21.88
N ALA A 10 19.76 -12.31 -22.10
CA ALA A 10 19.69 -13.68 -22.58
C ALA A 10 19.35 -14.59 -21.40
N LEU A 11 18.21 -15.29 -21.48
CA LEU A 11 17.88 -16.39 -20.58
C LEU A 11 17.64 -17.65 -21.41
N LEU A 12 18.56 -18.60 -21.30
CA LEU A 12 18.47 -19.93 -21.86
C LEU A 12 18.08 -20.89 -20.72
N VAL A 13 16.80 -21.26 -20.64
CA VAL A 13 16.37 -22.47 -19.92
C VAL A 13 15.27 -23.13 -20.75
N LEU A 14 15.57 -24.35 -21.19
CA LEU A 14 14.70 -25.20 -22.00
C LEU A 14 14.37 -26.46 -21.20
N ALA A 15 13.13 -26.62 -20.72
CA ALA A 15 12.47 -27.92 -20.40
C ALA A 15 10.98 -27.67 -20.02
N PRO A 16 10.12 -28.71 -20.05
CA PRO A 16 8.98 -28.83 -20.95
C PRO A 16 7.66 -28.28 -20.40
N VAL A 17 6.77 -27.94 -21.35
CA VAL A 17 5.39 -27.51 -21.11
C VAL A 17 4.55 -28.72 -20.70
N LEU A 18 4.12 -28.77 -19.44
CA LEU A 18 2.90 -29.48 -19.05
C LEU A 18 1.73 -28.50 -19.18
N THR A 19 0.97 -28.64 -20.26
CA THR A 19 -0.31 -27.95 -20.45
C THR A 19 -1.36 -28.60 -19.55
N ALA A 20 -1.50 -28.10 -18.33
CA ALA A 20 -2.72 -28.31 -17.53
C ALA A 20 -3.76 -27.27 -17.96
N CYS A 21 -4.56 -27.62 -18.97
CA CYS A 21 -5.84 -26.96 -19.21
C CYS A 21 -6.86 -27.58 -18.24
N GLY A 22 -7.47 -26.75 -17.40
CA GLY A 22 -8.50 -27.11 -16.44
C GLY A 22 -8.18 -26.45 -15.10
N GLY A 23 -9.01 -25.61 -14.50
CA GLY A 23 -10.41 -25.32 -14.73
C GLY A 23 -10.96 -24.74 -13.44
N GLY A 24 -12.06 -23.99 -13.55
CA GLY A 24 -12.92 -23.67 -12.42
C GLY A 24 -12.36 -22.60 -11.49
N GLY A 25 -12.87 -21.38 -11.65
CA GLY A 25 -12.89 -20.39 -10.58
C GLY A 25 -13.64 -20.96 -9.39
N GLY A 26 -12.90 -21.60 -8.49
CA GLY A 26 -13.39 -21.98 -7.18
C GLY A 26 -13.62 -20.70 -6.40
N SER A 27 -14.89 -20.30 -6.28
CA SER A 27 -15.36 -19.37 -5.25
C SER A 27 -15.27 -20.06 -3.89
N GLY A 28 -14.07 -20.48 -3.49
CA GLY A 28 -13.80 -20.86 -2.13
C GLY A 28 -14.05 -19.64 -1.26
N SER A 29 -14.88 -19.80 -0.22
CA SER A 29 -15.07 -18.74 0.76
C SER A 29 -13.71 -18.39 1.33
N ALA A 30 -13.27 -17.14 1.18
CA ALA A 30 -12.03 -16.69 1.79
C ALA A 30 -12.17 -16.79 3.31
N THR A 31 -11.14 -17.30 3.99
CA THR A 31 -11.11 -17.29 5.45
C THR A 31 -10.68 -15.91 5.94
N PRO A 32 -11.25 -15.38 7.02
CA PRO A 32 -10.77 -14.14 7.62
C PRO A 32 -9.30 -14.27 8.05
N PHE A 33 -8.52 -13.22 7.84
CA PHE A 33 -7.16 -13.12 8.35
C PHE A 33 -7.12 -12.96 9.88
N THR A 34 -6.25 -13.72 10.54
CA THR A 34 -5.93 -13.58 11.97
C THR A 34 -4.50 -13.12 12.16
N SER A 35 -3.55 -13.75 11.47
CA SER A 35 -2.14 -13.38 11.49
C SER A 35 -1.38 -13.99 10.30
N PHE A 36 -0.14 -13.55 10.06
CA PHE A 36 0.71 -14.10 9.00
C PHE A 36 1.20 -15.52 9.32
N ASN A 37 1.45 -15.86 10.58
CA ASN A 37 1.80 -17.23 10.96
C ASN A 37 0.64 -18.23 10.81
N ASP A 38 -0.60 -17.74 10.82
CA ASP A 38 -1.80 -18.55 10.66
C ASP A 38 -2.24 -18.72 9.18
N LEU A 39 -1.46 -18.21 8.22
CA LEU A 39 -1.79 -18.39 6.81
C LEU A 39 -1.80 -19.89 6.43
N PRO A 40 -2.86 -20.37 5.75
CA PRO A 40 -2.93 -21.76 5.32
C PRO A 40 -1.87 -22.03 4.24
N GLU A 41 -1.31 -23.25 4.21
CA GLU A 41 -0.39 -23.65 3.15
C GLU A 41 -1.04 -23.55 1.75
N THR A 42 -2.35 -23.81 1.67
CA THR A 42 -3.15 -23.66 0.45
C THR A 42 -4.54 -23.15 0.80
N GLY A 43 -4.97 -22.05 0.18
CA GLY A 43 -6.27 -21.46 0.43
C GLY A 43 -6.34 -19.99 0.02
N THR A 44 -7.45 -19.33 0.33
CA THR A 44 -7.58 -17.88 0.16
C THR A 44 -7.91 -17.26 1.50
N VAL A 45 -7.13 -16.26 1.89
CA VAL A 45 -7.33 -15.46 3.09
C VAL A 45 -7.73 -14.04 2.66
N GLU A 46 -8.69 -13.46 3.37
CA GLU A 46 -9.12 -12.08 3.17
C GLU A 46 -8.77 -11.23 4.39
N LEU A 47 -7.99 -10.18 4.15
CA LEU A 47 -7.66 -9.14 5.10
C LEU A 47 -8.63 -7.98 4.88
N GLN A 48 -9.33 -7.61 5.95
CA GLN A 48 -10.13 -6.39 5.99
C GLN A 48 -9.20 -5.21 6.28
N GLY A 49 -9.50 -4.07 5.69
CA GLY A 49 -8.64 -2.90 5.80
C GLY A 49 -9.35 -1.63 5.42
N GLN A 50 -8.52 -0.61 5.19
CA GLN A 50 -8.95 0.69 4.73
C GLN A 50 -8.03 1.15 3.61
N ALA A 51 -8.58 1.93 2.69
CA ALA A 51 -7.85 2.50 1.59
C ALA A 51 -8.22 3.96 1.36
N ARG A 52 -7.32 4.66 0.67
CA ARG A 52 -7.63 5.89 -0.04
C ARG A 52 -7.26 5.70 -1.50
N THR A 53 -8.08 6.24 -2.39
CA THR A 53 -7.90 6.14 -3.83
C THR A 53 -7.95 7.51 -4.48
N ALA A 54 -7.36 7.62 -5.67
CA ALA A 54 -7.52 8.77 -6.53
C ALA A 54 -7.50 8.34 -8.00
N ARG A 55 -8.06 9.18 -8.86
CA ARG A 55 -7.92 9.06 -10.30
C ARG A 55 -6.82 9.97 -10.77
N PHE A 56 -5.96 9.47 -11.66
CA PHE A 56 -4.95 10.29 -12.31
C PHE A 56 -5.28 10.52 -13.78
N ALA A 57 -4.84 11.66 -14.29
CA ALA A 57 -4.75 11.94 -15.71
C ALA A 57 -3.40 12.59 -16.03
N VAL A 58 -2.81 12.21 -17.17
CA VAL A 58 -1.55 12.75 -17.68
C VAL A 58 -1.85 13.65 -18.87
N ASP A 59 -1.34 14.88 -18.81
CA ASP A 59 -1.42 15.80 -19.94
C ASP A 59 -0.51 15.32 -21.08
N PRO A 60 -1.04 15.08 -22.29
CA PRO A 60 -0.26 14.47 -23.38
C PRO A 60 0.77 15.43 -24.00
N VAL A 61 0.71 16.72 -23.70
CA VAL A 61 1.63 17.74 -24.21
C VAL A 61 2.78 17.98 -23.23
N THR A 62 2.45 18.12 -21.94
CA THR A 62 3.40 18.49 -20.89
C THR A 62 3.92 17.30 -20.10
N GLY A 63 3.21 16.16 -20.13
CA GLY A 63 3.50 15.00 -19.28
C GLY A 63 3.09 15.19 -17.82
N GLN A 64 2.50 16.32 -17.46
CA GLN A 64 2.11 16.60 -16.08
C GLN A 64 0.96 15.71 -15.65
N LEU A 65 1.08 15.17 -14.43
CA LEU A 65 0.05 14.40 -13.78
C LEU A 65 -0.97 15.37 -13.14
N SER A 66 -2.23 14.94 -13.04
CA SER A 66 -3.26 15.60 -12.25
C SER A 66 -3.97 14.52 -11.44
N LEU A 67 -4.26 14.81 -10.17
CA LEU A 67 -5.03 13.94 -9.29
C LEU A 67 -6.42 14.53 -9.06
N SER A 68 -7.41 13.66 -9.10
CA SER A 68 -8.82 14.00 -8.90
C SER A 68 -9.51 12.90 -8.12
N ASN A 69 -10.65 13.22 -7.51
CA ASN A 69 -11.43 12.28 -6.69
C ASN A 69 -10.57 11.60 -5.62
N LEU A 70 -9.77 12.39 -4.88
CA LEU A 70 -9.11 11.88 -3.69
C LEU A 70 -10.21 11.46 -2.73
N SER A 71 -10.30 10.16 -2.46
CA SER A 71 -11.33 9.62 -1.58
C SER A 71 -11.02 9.97 -0.12
N ASP A 72 -12.07 10.01 0.68
CA ASP A 72 -11.92 9.80 2.12
C ASP A 72 -11.42 8.37 2.39
N THR A 73 -11.20 8.04 3.66
CA THR A 73 -10.90 6.65 4.02
C THR A 73 -12.11 5.76 3.72
N GLU A 74 -11.89 4.70 2.95
CA GLU A 74 -12.91 3.75 2.52
C GLU A 74 -12.57 2.33 3.00
N ASP A 75 -13.59 1.52 3.27
CA ASP A 75 -13.38 0.09 3.54
C ASP A 75 -12.79 -0.58 2.28
N SER A 76 -11.77 -1.41 2.50
CA SER A 76 -11.04 -2.09 1.43
C SER A 76 -10.69 -3.52 1.84
N THR A 77 -10.46 -4.37 0.86
CA THR A 77 -10.05 -5.76 1.07
C THR A 77 -8.78 -6.10 0.32
N LEU A 78 -7.91 -6.88 0.97
CA LEU A 78 -6.76 -7.53 0.38
C LEU A 78 -6.96 -9.04 0.47
N ARG A 79 -6.93 -9.73 -0.67
CA ARG A 79 -7.00 -11.19 -0.74
C ARG A 79 -5.66 -11.76 -1.11
N LEU A 80 -5.19 -12.70 -0.30
CA LEU A 80 -4.00 -13.49 -0.53
C LEU A 80 -4.45 -14.92 -0.84
N THR A 81 -4.08 -15.44 -2.01
CA THR A 81 -4.26 -16.87 -2.31
C THR A 81 -2.93 -17.55 -2.15
N THR A 82 -2.88 -18.54 -1.27
CA THR A 82 -1.70 -19.37 -1.02
C THR A 82 -1.77 -20.69 -1.77
N ALA A 83 -0.61 -21.17 -2.21
CA ALA A 83 -0.43 -22.52 -2.74
C ALA A 83 0.96 -23.02 -2.37
N ASN A 84 1.04 -24.17 -1.70
CA ASN A 84 2.28 -24.75 -1.19
C ASN A 84 3.12 -23.75 -0.36
N GLY A 85 2.46 -22.95 0.47
CA GLY A 85 3.08 -21.95 1.34
C GLY A 85 3.60 -20.69 0.62
N LEU A 86 3.40 -20.57 -0.70
CA LEU A 86 3.67 -19.37 -1.49
C LEU A 86 2.40 -18.57 -1.72
N ILE A 87 2.50 -17.29 -2.09
CA ILE A 87 1.36 -16.42 -2.45
C ILE A 87 1.39 -16.18 -3.97
N PRO A 88 0.85 -17.07 -4.81
CA PRO A 88 0.80 -16.88 -6.26
C PRO A 88 -0.22 -15.84 -6.72
N ARG A 89 -1.19 -15.46 -5.88
CA ARG A 89 -2.21 -14.47 -6.27
C ARG A 89 -2.52 -13.49 -5.17
N VAL A 90 -2.60 -12.22 -5.57
CA VAL A 90 -2.97 -11.10 -4.73
C VAL A 90 -4.07 -10.30 -5.43
N ALA A 91 -5.11 -9.91 -4.69
CA ALA A 91 -6.12 -8.99 -5.19
C ALA A 91 -6.46 -7.92 -4.15
N ILE A 92 -6.44 -6.67 -4.58
CA ILE A 92 -6.80 -5.50 -3.76
C ILE A 92 -8.09 -4.93 -4.33
N ARG A 93 -9.06 -4.61 -3.47
CA ARG A 93 -10.33 -3.99 -3.87
C ARG A 93 -10.73 -2.88 -2.89
N ALA A 94 -10.74 -1.66 -3.40
CA ALA A 94 -11.38 -0.49 -2.83
C ALA A 94 -12.58 -0.06 -3.73
N PRO A 95 -13.51 0.79 -3.25
CA PRO A 95 -14.70 1.20 -4.00
C PRO A 95 -14.42 1.73 -5.43
N ASP A 96 -13.40 2.57 -5.58
CA ASP A 96 -13.06 3.24 -6.85
C ASP A 96 -11.78 2.69 -7.53
N SER A 97 -11.16 1.64 -6.98
CA SER A 97 -9.94 1.06 -7.54
C SER A 97 -9.75 -0.40 -7.15
N ALA A 98 -9.33 -1.23 -8.11
CA ALA A 98 -9.01 -2.63 -7.85
C ALA A 98 -7.87 -3.12 -8.74
N VAL A 99 -6.96 -3.90 -8.17
CA VAL A 99 -5.88 -4.57 -8.89
C VAL A 99 -5.83 -6.05 -8.50
N ALA A 100 -5.37 -6.88 -9.42
CA ALA A 100 -5.16 -8.29 -9.16
C ALA A 100 -3.95 -8.79 -9.95
N PHE A 101 -3.13 -9.59 -9.28
CA PHE A 101 -1.91 -10.19 -9.79
C PHE A 101 -2.02 -11.70 -9.62
N ASP A 102 -1.75 -12.42 -10.70
CA ASP A 102 -1.80 -13.88 -10.74
C ASP A 102 -0.58 -14.37 -11.52
N LEU A 103 0.35 -15.02 -10.81
CA LEU A 103 1.60 -15.51 -11.41
C LEU A 103 1.34 -16.59 -12.47
N ASP A 104 0.22 -17.32 -12.37
CA ASP A 104 -0.18 -18.29 -13.39
C ASP A 104 -0.71 -17.61 -14.67
N GLN A 105 -1.02 -16.32 -14.61
CA GLN A 105 -1.48 -15.49 -15.72
C GLN A 105 -0.41 -14.48 -16.20
N GLY A 106 0.87 -14.71 -15.84
CA GLY A 106 1.99 -13.91 -16.32
C GLY A 106 2.34 -12.69 -15.47
N ALA A 107 1.64 -12.44 -14.36
CA ALA A 107 2.11 -11.43 -13.41
C ALA A 107 3.51 -11.81 -12.88
N THR A 108 4.30 -10.80 -12.54
CA THR A 108 5.61 -11.01 -11.92
C THR A 108 5.60 -10.52 -10.47
N VAL A 109 6.50 -11.10 -9.67
CA VAL A 109 6.74 -10.67 -8.30
C VAL A 109 8.24 -10.51 -8.08
N GLN A 110 8.62 -9.40 -7.47
CA GLN A 110 9.97 -9.14 -6.98
C GLN A 110 9.90 -8.91 -5.47
N VAL A 111 10.82 -9.53 -4.74
CA VAL A 111 10.95 -9.36 -3.28
C VAL A 111 12.29 -8.70 -3.01
N ASP A 112 12.26 -7.59 -2.28
CA ASP A 112 13.45 -6.87 -1.82
C ASP A 112 13.30 -6.52 -0.34
N GLY A 113 13.97 -7.28 0.52
CA GLY A 113 13.77 -7.20 1.97
C GLY A 113 12.29 -7.43 2.35
N PRO A 114 11.67 -6.54 3.16
CA PRO A 114 10.25 -6.64 3.50
C PRO A 114 9.33 -6.12 2.41
N VAL A 115 9.83 -5.65 1.27
CA VAL A 115 9.03 -5.07 0.19
C VAL A 115 8.74 -6.12 -0.87
N VAL A 116 7.46 -6.28 -1.22
CA VAL A 116 6.99 -7.15 -2.30
C VAL A 116 6.37 -6.30 -3.40
N PHE A 117 6.97 -6.35 -4.57
CA PHE A 117 6.51 -5.64 -5.76
C PHE A 117 5.83 -6.62 -6.72
N PHE A 118 4.60 -6.32 -7.12
CA PHE A 118 3.84 -7.05 -8.13
C PHE A 118 3.69 -6.21 -9.38
N GLU A 119 3.79 -6.85 -10.54
CA GLU A 119 3.53 -6.23 -11.85
C GLU A 119 2.66 -7.14 -12.70
N SER A 120 1.69 -6.58 -13.42
CA SER A 120 0.88 -7.34 -14.37
C SER A 120 1.67 -7.67 -15.64
N ASP A 121 1.27 -8.73 -16.35
CA ASP A 121 1.91 -9.16 -17.61
C ASP A 121 2.01 -8.04 -18.68
N ASP A 122 1.03 -7.13 -18.71
CA ASP A 122 1.00 -5.99 -19.62
C ASP A 122 1.77 -4.75 -19.12
N GLY A 123 2.36 -4.81 -17.92
CA GLY A 123 3.08 -3.69 -17.29
C GLY A 123 2.20 -2.49 -16.92
N ARG A 124 0.87 -2.62 -16.97
CA ARG A 124 -0.06 -1.50 -16.75
C ARG A 124 -0.53 -1.39 -15.30
N ARG A 125 -0.36 -2.43 -14.50
CA ARG A 125 -0.72 -2.45 -13.09
C ARG A 125 0.49 -2.86 -12.28
N PHE A 126 0.69 -2.20 -11.16
CA PHE A 126 1.67 -2.62 -10.17
C PHE A 126 1.16 -2.36 -8.75
N ALA A 127 1.70 -3.11 -7.80
CA ALA A 127 1.48 -2.90 -6.39
C ALA A 127 2.77 -3.11 -5.61
N LEU A 128 2.97 -2.30 -4.59
CA LEU A 128 3.96 -2.50 -3.55
C LEU A 128 3.20 -2.87 -2.29
N LEU A 129 3.55 -3.99 -1.67
CA LEU A 129 3.07 -4.41 -0.35
C LEU A 129 4.26 -4.63 0.57
N LEU A 130 4.12 -4.30 1.86
CA LEU A 130 5.07 -4.73 2.87
C LEU A 130 4.69 -6.15 3.32
N ASP A 131 5.62 -7.09 3.18
CA ASP A 131 5.46 -8.46 3.65
C ASP A 131 5.29 -8.45 5.18
N GLY A 132 4.17 -8.99 5.66
CA GLY A 132 4.04 -9.32 7.09
C GLY A 132 4.47 -10.76 7.41
N GLY A 133 4.65 -11.61 6.38
CA GLY A 133 5.17 -12.96 6.55
C GLY A 133 6.70 -13.02 6.53
N ARG A 134 7.23 -14.24 6.73
CA ARG A 134 8.60 -14.64 6.34
C ARG A 134 9.75 -13.72 6.81
N GLY A 135 9.62 -13.13 8.00
CA GLY A 135 10.64 -12.23 8.58
C GLY A 135 10.42 -10.75 8.28
N GLY A 136 9.26 -10.40 7.72
CA GLY A 136 8.76 -9.03 7.67
C GLY A 136 8.40 -8.48 9.06
N PRO A 137 8.19 -7.15 9.18
CA PRO A 137 8.03 -6.49 10.47
C PRO A 137 6.68 -6.72 11.15
N PHE A 138 5.66 -7.26 10.47
CA PHE A 138 4.28 -7.25 10.94
C PHE A 138 3.62 -8.62 10.97
N GLU A 139 3.05 -9.03 12.09
CA GLU A 139 2.31 -10.28 12.25
C GLU A 139 0.80 -10.14 11.99
N TYR A 140 0.23 -8.96 12.26
CA TYR A 140 -1.22 -8.73 12.27
C TYR A 140 -1.70 -7.68 11.26
N GLN A 141 -0.79 -7.08 10.50
CA GLN A 141 -1.11 -6.14 9.43
C GLN A 141 -0.14 -6.21 8.24
N THR A 142 -0.57 -5.62 7.13
CA THR A 142 0.26 -5.26 5.98
C THR A 142 -0.27 -3.95 5.41
N LEU A 143 0.56 -3.28 4.63
CA LEU A 143 0.22 -2.04 3.96
C LEU A 143 0.83 -2.00 2.57
N GLY A 144 0.35 -1.07 1.76
CA GLY A 144 0.95 -0.82 0.48
C GLY A 144 0.23 0.17 -0.39
N ALA A 145 0.73 0.29 -1.60
CA ALA A 145 0.22 1.20 -2.61
C ALA A 145 0.12 0.47 -3.95
N TRP A 146 -0.88 0.81 -4.76
CA TRP A 146 -1.09 0.23 -6.08
C TRP A 146 -1.49 1.26 -7.11
N LEU A 147 -1.23 0.93 -8.38
CA LEU A 147 -1.58 1.73 -9.52
C LEU A 147 -2.17 0.85 -10.62
N ASP A 148 -3.19 1.36 -11.28
CA ASP A 148 -3.76 0.82 -12.52
C ASP A 148 -3.74 1.89 -13.60
N GLY A 149 -3.19 1.56 -14.77
CA GLY A 149 -3.04 2.47 -15.90
C GLY A 149 -1.64 3.04 -16.07
N PHE A 150 -0.59 2.38 -15.59
CA PHE A 150 0.78 2.83 -15.80
C PHE A 150 1.07 3.03 -17.30
N GLY A 151 1.74 4.14 -17.65
CA GLY A 151 1.99 4.53 -19.03
C GLY A 151 0.75 4.97 -19.83
N ALA A 152 -0.43 5.04 -19.21
CA ALA A 152 -1.66 5.52 -19.85
C ALA A 152 -1.94 6.99 -19.54
N GLU A 153 -2.79 7.62 -20.35
CA GLU A 153 -3.26 8.99 -20.10
C GLU A 153 -4.18 9.11 -18.89
N ARG A 154 -4.77 8.00 -18.43
CA ARG A 154 -5.71 7.95 -17.30
C ARG A 154 -5.61 6.62 -16.56
N GLY A 155 -5.87 6.67 -15.26
CA GLY A 155 -5.93 5.47 -14.43
C GLY A 155 -6.33 5.78 -12.99
N THR A 156 -6.07 4.82 -12.10
CA THR A 156 -6.31 4.94 -10.67
C THR A 156 -5.05 4.62 -9.89
N LEU A 157 -4.91 5.25 -8.74
CA LEU A 157 -3.93 4.88 -7.75
C LEU A 157 -4.61 4.75 -6.39
N GLY A 158 -4.00 3.99 -5.50
CA GLY A 158 -4.50 3.82 -4.15
C GLY A 158 -3.41 3.41 -3.19
N ALA A 159 -3.68 3.62 -1.92
CA ALA A 159 -2.88 3.12 -0.83
C ALA A 159 -3.80 2.61 0.27
N GLY A 160 -3.41 1.51 0.92
CA GLY A 160 -4.26 0.87 1.91
C GLY A 160 -3.48 0.07 2.93
N ALA A 161 -4.12 -0.12 4.07
CA ALA A 161 -3.61 -0.89 5.19
C ALA A 161 -4.65 -1.93 5.60
N TYR A 162 -4.20 -3.14 5.87
CA TYR A 162 -5.04 -4.32 6.00
C TYR A 162 -4.56 -5.19 7.15
N GLY A 163 -5.47 -5.79 7.92
CA GLY A 163 -5.05 -6.66 9.01
C GLY A 163 -6.15 -7.09 9.96
N ALA A 164 -5.75 -7.81 11.01
CA ALA A 164 -6.63 -8.28 12.07
C ALA A 164 -6.81 -7.17 13.12
N ARG A 165 -7.98 -6.50 13.11
CA ARG A 165 -8.24 -5.35 14.00
C ARG A 165 -8.32 -5.77 15.47
N THR A 166 -7.70 -4.98 16.35
CA THR A 166 -7.86 -5.11 17.79
C THR A 166 -9.29 -4.73 18.20
N PRO A 167 -10.03 -5.59 18.93
CA PRO A 167 -11.32 -5.20 19.48
C PRO A 167 -11.16 -4.01 20.43
N SER A 168 -12.07 -3.03 20.38
CA SER A 168 -11.98 -1.82 21.23
C SER A 168 -11.89 -2.12 22.74
N ALA A 169 -12.58 -3.17 23.19
CA ALA A 169 -12.54 -3.65 24.58
C ALA A 169 -11.18 -4.27 24.99
N ARG A 170 -10.26 -4.47 24.03
CA ARG A 170 -8.92 -5.02 24.22
C ARG A 170 -7.82 -3.97 24.12
N LEU A 171 -8.15 -2.71 23.80
CA LEU A 171 -7.16 -1.64 23.82
C LEU A 171 -6.59 -1.46 25.24
N PRO A 172 -5.26 -1.34 25.40
CA PRO A 172 -4.65 -1.09 26.70
C PRO A 172 -5.18 0.19 27.35
N THR A 173 -5.37 0.16 28.67
CA THR A 173 -5.78 1.34 29.44
C THR A 173 -4.66 1.78 30.37
N GLY A 174 -4.28 3.06 30.32
CA GLY A 174 -3.26 3.63 31.22
C GLY A 174 -1.83 3.21 30.88
N GLN A 175 -1.59 2.77 29.63
CA GLN A 175 -0.27 2.49 29.08
C GLN A 175 0.04 3.49 27.97
N VAL A 176 1.33 3.69 27.70
CA VAL A 176 1.81 4.43 26.53
C VAL A 176 2.51 3.42 25.62
N ALA A 177 2.24 3.50 24.33
CA ALA A 177 2.89 2.72 23.28
C ALA A 177 3.51 3.67 22.26
N THR A 178 4.64 3.26 21.69
CA THR A 178 5.28 3.89 20.55
C THR A 178 5.50 2.81 19.51
N TYR A 179 4.89 2.99 18.34
CA TYR A 179 5.00 2.11 17.20
C TYR A 179 5.95 2.75 16.19
N VAL A 180 6.91 1.98 15.67
CA VAL A 180 7.85 2.46 14.65
C VAL A 180 7.70 1.61 13.40
N GLY A 181 7.70 2.24 12.24
CA GLY A 181 7.66 1.53 10.98
C GLY A 181 7.74 2.44 9.77
N GLU A 182 6.96 2.12 8.74
CA GLU A 182 7.12 2.67 7.40
C GLU A 182 5.79 3.09 6.79
N GLY A 183 5.86 4.07 5.89
CA GLY A 183 4.76 4.49 5.04
C GLY A 183 5.08 4.26 3.57
N ALA A 184 4.05 3.94 2.78
CA ALA A 184 4.15 3.83 1.33
C ALA A 184 2.93 4.47 0.65
N GLY A 185 3.12 5.13 -0.49
CA GLY A 185 2.04 5.89 -1.11
C GLY A 185 2.39 6.48 -2.47
N PHE A 186 1.54 7.40 -2.92
CA PHE A 186 1.77 8.19 -4.13
C PHE A 186 1.63 9.68 -3.85
N ALA A 187 2.49 10.46 -4.48
CA ALA A 187 2.39 11.91 -4.44
C ALA A 187 2.40 12.50 -5.86
N ARG A 188 1.63 13.56 -6.03
CA ARG A 188 1.88 14.59 -7.04
C ARG A 188 2.59 15.74 -6.34
N ARG A 189 3.79 16.11 -6.80
CA ARG A 189 4.55 17.22 -6.23
C ARG A 189 4.26 18.53 -6.97
N ALA A 190 4.81 19.64 -6.48
CA ALA A 190 4.57 20.97 -7.05
C ALA A 190 5.16 21.16 -8.45
N ASP A 191 6.11 20.31 -8.85
CA ASP A 191 6.61 20.19 -10.23
C ASP A 191 5.58 19.63 -11.22
N GLY A 192 4.48 19.05 -10.70
CA GLY A 192 3.43 18.43 -11.47
C GLY A 192 3.70 16.99 -11.88
N GLU A 193 4.79 16.38 -11.41
CA GLU A 193 5.12 14.99 -11.66
C GLU A 193 4.54 14.05 -10.58
N GLY A 194 4.38 12.78 -10.96
CA GLY A 194 3.91 11.70 -10.09
C GLY A 194 5.06 10.87 -9.52
N TYR A 195 4.92 10.51 -8.25
CA TYR A 195 5.95 9.82 -7.48
C TYR A 195 5.33 8.69 -6.67
N LEU A 196 6.03 7.56 -6.57
CA LEU A 196 5.86 6.64 -5.45
C LEU A 196 6.59 7.23 -4.24
N THR A 197 6.02 7.12 -3.05
CA THR A 197 6.64 7.65 -1.82
C THR A 197 6.88 6.54 -0.82
N VAL A 198 7.99 6.63 -0.09
CA VAL A 198 8.23 5.86 1.13
C VAL A 198 8.68 6.80 2.25
N SER A 199 8.28 6.54 3.49
CA SER A 199 8.63 7.37 4.65
C SER A 199 8.83 6.54 5.91
N ALA A 200 9.56 7.10 6.89
CA ALA A 200 9.62 6.55 8.24
C ALA A 200 8.40 7.04 9.03
N ILE A 201 7.78 6.14 9.80
CA ILE A 201 6.57 6.41 10.58
C ILE A 201 6.84 6.14 12.06
N GLU A 202 6.36 7.05 12.90
CA GLU A 202 6.24 6.84 14.34
C GLU A 202 4.81 7.18 14.77
N VAL A 203 4.18 6.32 15.56
CA VAL A 203 2.89 6.59 16.21
C VAL A 203 3.07 6.42 17.71
N THR A 204 2.82 7.47 18.48
CA THR A 204 2.81 7.41 19.94
C THR A 204 1.39 7.58 20.45
N THR A 205 0.97 6.76 21.43
CA THR A 205 -0.40 6.81 21.95
C THR A 205 -0.49 6.39 23.41
N ASP A 206 -1.43 7.00 24.14
CA ASP A 206 -1.88 6.55 25.46
C ASP A 206 -3.24 5.82 25.38
N PHE A 207 -3.66 5.45 24.17
CA PHE A 207 -4.97 4.89 23.80
C PHE A 207 -6.17 5.81 24.09
N ARG A 208 -5.93 7.10 24.34
CA ARG A 208 -6.95 8.18 24.34
C ARG A 208 -6.66 9.22 23.26
N GLN A 209 -5.39 9.49 23.03
CA GLN A 209 -4.87 10.32 21.97
C GLN A 209 -3.75 9.58 21.25
N ALA A 210 -3.66 9.77 19.94
CA ALA A 210 -2.56 9.29 19.12
C ALA A 210 -1.87 10.48 18.46
N GLU A 211 -0.55 10.43 18.43
CA GLU A 211 0.33 11.34 17.72
C GLU A 211 1.00 10.54 16.60
N ILE A 212 1.03 11.07 15.39
CA ILE A 212 1.66 10.45 14.23
C ILE A 212 2.71 11.39 13.67
N LEU A 213 3.85 10.82 13.31
CA LEU A 213 4.96 11.50 12.66
C LEU A 213 5.38 10.70 11.42
N SER A 214 5.46 11.38 10.28
CA SER A 214 6.04 10.87 9.03
C SER A 214 7.26 11.71 8.66
N THR A 215 8.42 11.08 8.54
CA THR A 215 9.69 11.76 8.26
C THR A 215 10.52 11.07 7.20
N GLN A 216 11.56 11.76 6.73
CA GLN A 216 12.56 11.23 5.81
C GLN A 216 11.95 10.74 4.48
N THR A 217 10.83 11.34 4.06
CA THR A 217 10.11 10.90 2.87
C THR A 217 11.04 10.91 1.65
N GLN A 218 11.09 9.78 0.96
CA GLN A 218 11.73 9.64 -0.35
C GLN A 218 10.65 9.57 -1.42
N ALA A 219 10.85 10.31 -2.50
CA ALA A 219 9.99 10.29 -3.68
C ALA A 219 10.75 9.61 -4.84
N ILE A 220 10.15 8.57 -5.40
CA ILE A 220 10.67 7.81 -6.53
C ILE A 220 9.87 8.22 -7.76
N SER A 221 10.52 8.87 -8.73
CA SER A 221 9.84 9.36 -9.94
C SER A 221 9.21 8.21 -10.70
N LEU A 222 7.91 8.32 -11.02
CA LEU A 222 7.24 7.34 -11.89
C LEU A 222 7.73 7.41 -13.35
N ALA A 223 8.37 8.52 -13.74
CA ALA A 223 8.87 8.72 -15.10
C ALA A 223 10.32 8.25 -15.27
N THR A 224 11.19 8.49 -14.28
CA THR A 224 12.64 8.23 -14.39
C THR A 224 13.16 7.16 -13.43
N SER A 225 12.37 6.77 -12.43
CA SER A 225 12.79 5.91 -11.32
C SER A 225 13.89 6.50 -10.43
N ASP A 226 14.19 7.80 -10.56
CA ASP A 226 15.12 8.48 -9.66
C ASP A 226 14.51 8.64 -8.26
N THR A 227 15.30 8.34 -7.24
CA THR A 227 14.93 8.56 -5.83
C THR A 227 15.46 9.92 -5.37
N ILE A 228 14.56 10.75 -4.84
CA ILE A 228 14.85 12.12 -4.43
C ILE A 228 14.26 12.34 -3.02
N PRO A 229 15.02 12.92 -2.07
CA PRO A 229 14.45 13.35 -0.80
C PRO A 229 13.30 14.35 -1.02
N ALA A 230 12.20 14.16 -0.31
CA ALA A 230 11.00 14.97 -0.41
C ALA A 230 10.48 15.40 0.98
N PRO A 231 11.28 16.14 1.79
CA PRO A 231 10.89 16.56 3.13
C PRO A 231 9.66 17.50 3.15
N GLU A 232 9.29 18.08 2.00
CA GLU A 232 8.04 18.82 1.87
C GLU A 232 6.77 17.96 2.01
N LEU A 233 6.91 16.63 1.91
CA LEU A 233 5.87 15.63 2.11
C LEU A 233 5.88 15.02 3.52
N ASP A 234 6.86 15.36 4.36
CA ASP A 234 6.85 14.99 5.78
C ASP A 234 5.69 15.69 6.49
N PHE A 235 5.12 15.04 7.51
CA PHE A 235 3.99 15.58 8.26
C PHE A 235 3.97 15.06 9.70
N ASP A 236 3.33 15.81 10.58
CA ASP A 236 3.02 15.39 11.93
C ASP A 236 1.59 15.82 12.31
N GLY A 237 1.05 15.19 13.34
CA GLY A 237 -0.27 15.55 13.83
C GLY A 237 -0.74 14.68 14.98
N SER A 238 -1.92 14.99 15.50
CA SER A 238 -2.53 14.21 16.57
C SER A 238 -4.05 14.18 16.46
N GLY A 239 -4.65 13.21 17.16
CA GLY A 239 -6.09 13.06 17.18
C GLY A 239 -6.59 12.11 18.25
N PRO A 240 -7.90 12.17 18.56
CA PRO A 240 -8.49 11.29 19.56
C PRO A 240 -8.51 9.83 19.08
N VAL A 241 -8.26 8.92 20.01
CA VAL A 241 -8.52 7.49 19.83
C VAL A 241 -9.99 7.23 20.13
N SER A 242 -10.67 6.54 19.22
CA SER A 242 -12.06 6.12 19.40
C SER A 242 -12.30 4.76 18.75
N GLY A 243 -13.08 3.91 19.42
CA GLY A 243 -13.26 2.53 18.96
C GLY A 243 -11.95 1.76 19.00
N GLY A 244 -11.51 1.23 17.85
CA GLY A 244 -10.27 0.49 17.68
C GLY A 244 -9.18 1.26 16.91
N GLY A 245 -9.29 2.58 16.81
CA GLY A 245 -8.41 3.39 15.96
C GLY A 245 -8.41 4.88 16.33
N PHE A 246 -7.87 5.72 15.46
CA PHE A 246 -7.81 7.17 15.64
C PHE A 246 -7.95 7.92 14.31
N THR A 247 -8.30 9.20 14.41
CA THR A 247 -8.30 10.13 13.29
C THR A 247 -7.52 11.37 13.71
N ALA A 248 -6.42 11.65 13.04
CA ALA A 248 -5.52 12.76 13.33
C ALA A 248 -5.53 13.79 12.19
N ALA A 249 -5.69 15.06 12.56
CA ALA A 249 -5.38 16.15 11.65
C ALA A 249 -3.85 16.25 11.55
N VAL A 250 -3.32 16.21 10.33
CA VAL A 250 -1.87 16.24 10.08
C VAL A 250 -1.50 17.43 9.21
N SER A 251 -0.31 17.96 9.44
CA SER A 251 0.24 19.07 8.67
C SER A 251 1.74 18.91 8.49
N GLY A 252 2.23 19.37 7.34
CA GLY A 252 3.65 19.40 7.00
C GLY A 252 4.03 20.71 6.31
N PRO A 253 5.28 20.83 5.85
CA PRO A 253 5.75 22.04 5.17
C PRO A 253 5.01 22.34 3.86
N GLY A 254 4.62 21.31 3.10
CA GLY A 254 4.02 21.45 1.77
C GLY A 254 2.54 21.13 1.68
N SER A 255 1.97 20.42 2.67
CA SER A 255 0.60 19.92 2.60
C SER A 255 -0.01 19.68 3.97
N ALA A 256 -1.33 19.60 4.04
CA ALA A 256 -2.07 19.23 5.24
C ALA A 256 -3.26 18.35 4.88
N GLY A 257 -3.78 17.62 5.87
CA GLY A 257 -4.89 16.73 5.68
C GLY A 257 -5.17 15.88 6.91
N GLU A 258 -5.44 14.61 6.67
CA GLU A 258 -5.87 13.68 7.70
C GLU A 258 -5.15 12.35 7.59
N ALA A 259 -4.80 11.78 8.73
CA ALA A 259 -4.39 10.38 8.88
C ALA A 259 -5.45 9.63 9.70
N GLN A 260 -5.82 8.43 9.27
CA GLN A 260 -6.68 7.52 10.02
C GLN A 260 -5.93 6.23 10.28
N GLY A 261 -5.86 5.83 11.55
CA GLY A 261 -5.18 4.62 11.99
C GLY A 261 -6.10 3.66 12.71
N VAL A 262 -5.73 2.39 12.72
CA VAL A 262 -6.41 1.26 13.35
C VAL A 262 -5.36 0.43 14.08
N PHE A 263 -5.68 -0.03 15.28
CA PHE A 263 -4.83 -0.96 16.02
C PHE A 263 -5.08 -2.40 15.58
N HIS A 264 -4.02 -3.19 15.51
CA HIS A 264 -4.02 -4.57 15.05
C HIS A 264 -3.44 -5.53 16.08
N GLY A 265 -3.91 -6.77 16.02
CA GLY A 265 -3.51 -7.85 16.92
C GLY A 265 -4.38 -8.00 18.18
N PRO A 266 -4.17 -9.04 18.99
CA PRO A 266 -4.97 -9.32 20.18
C PRO A 266 -4.96 -8.23 21.27
N ASN A 267 -3.90 -7.42 21.33
CA ASN A 267 -3.66 -6.41 22.37
C ASN A 267 -3.14 -5.07 21.82
N ALA A 268 -3.40 -4.76 20.53
CA ALA A 268 -2.84 -3.59 19.85
C ALA A 268 -1.31 -3.63 19.77
N GLU A 269 -0.78 -4.78 19.38
CA GLU A 269 0.64 -4.99 19.10
C GLU A 269 1.13 -4.16 17.91
N GLU A 270 0.22 -3.81 16.99
CA GLU A 270 0.56 -3.11 15.75
C GLU A 270 -0.43 -1.98 15.47
N VAL A 271 -0.03 -1.02 14.64
CA VAL A 271 -0.88 0.06 14.16
C VAL A 271 -0.72 0.23 12.67
N ALA A 272 -1.83 0.36 11.95
CA ALA A 272 -1.87 0.52 10.50
C ALA A 272 -2.82 1.63 10.13
N GLY A 273 -2.65 2.28 8.99
CA GLY A 273 -3.61 3.27 8.56
C GLY A 273 -3.34 3.86 7.19
N THR A 274 -4.11 4.91 6.89
CA THR A 274 -3.97 5.67 5.64
C THR A 274 -3.95 7.16 5.92
N TYR A 275 -3.38 7.93 5.00
CA TYR A 275 -3.40 9.38 5.03
C TYR A 275 -3.70 9.96 3.65
N SER A 276 -4.25 11.17 3.64
CA SER A 276 -4.39 11.99 2.43
C SER A 276 -4.15 13.45 2.77
N LEU A 277 -3.18 14.04 2.11
CA LEU A 277 -2.79 15.42 2.26
C LEU A 277 -2.89 16.15 0.92
N SER A 278 -3.19 17.44 0.98
CA SER A 278 -3.22 18.33 -0.18
C SER A 278 -2.54 19.66 0.13
N GLY A 279 -2.03 20.32 -0.90
CA GLY A 279 -1.28 21.56 -0.76
C GLY A 279 -1.30 22.46 -2.01
N PRO A 280 -0.68 23.64 -1.91
CA PRO A 280 -0.56 24.59 -3.03
C PRO A 280 0.09 23.96 -4.26
N GLY A 281 -0.16 24.54 -5.45
CA GLY A 281 0.41 24.03 -6.71
C GLY A 281 -0.12 22.66 -7.13
N GLY A 282 -1.22 22.19 -6.50
CA GLY A 282 -1.80 20.87 -6.73
C GLY A 282 -0.99 19.74 -6.11
N VAL A 283 -0.21 20.02 -5.06
CA VAL A 283 0.41 18.96 -4.26
C VAL A 283 -0.70 18.08 -3.69
N ALA A 284 -0.52 16.77 -3.83
CA ALA A 284 -1.44 15.77 -3.31
C ALA A 284 -0.61 14.54 -2.92
N HIS A 285 -0.88 13.98 -1.75
CA HIS A 285 -0.13 12.85 -1.21
C HIS A 285 -1.09 11.90 -0.51
N ILE A 286 -1.25 10.70 -1.06
CA ILE A 286 -2.01 9.63 -0.42
C ILE A 286 -1.06 8.50 -0.06
N GLY A 287 -1.30 7.85 1.07
CA GLY A 287 -0.46 6.73 1.47
C GLY A 287 -1.09 5.88 2.54
N ALA A 288 -0.41 4.78 2.81
CA ALA A 288 -0.66 3.90 3.94
C ALA A 288 0.57 3.90 4.84
N PHE A 289 0.37 3.57 6.11
CA PHE A 289 1.42 3.48 7.10
C PHE A 289 1.21 2.29 8.03
N GLY A 290 2.29 1.84 8.67
CA GLY A 290 2.26 0.77 9.63
C GLY A 290 3.44 0.83 10.59
N GLY A 291 3.24 0.41 11.83
CA GLY A 291 4.28 0.25 12.85
C GLY A 291 3.95 -0.86 13.85
N ASN A 292 4.96 -1.34 14.56
CA ASN A 292 4.88 -2.33 15.64
C ASN A 292 5.63 -1.87 16.89
#